data_AF-A0A226N8U1-F1
#
_entry.id   AF-A0A226N8U1-F1
#
_cell.length_a   1.000
_cell.length_b   1.000
_cell.length_c   1.000
_cell.angle_alpha   90.00
_cell.angle_beta   90.00
_cell.angle_gamma   90.00
#
_symmetry.space_group_name_H-M   'P 1'
#
loop_
_entity.id
_entity.type
_entity.pdbx_description
1 polymer ?
#
loop_
_entity_poly.entity_id
_entity_poly.type
_entity_poly.pdbx_seq_one_letter_code
_entity_poly.pdbx_strand_id
1 'polypeptide(L)'
;MMINRSMVPLLQVISRGSPMSLEDSSRIIPLFYLFSSLFSHSLISIHDNEFFGDPIEGESFRHTRKHWKKLKLVACVVVGQRQSSMMPFTLEELVILSRCLRDACLGIIKLAYPETKPEVREEYIAAFRSVGVTKNTEMQQCIQTEQKRWIQLFKVITNLVKMLKARDTRRNFCPPNHWLSEQENIKADRVTQLYVPSARHVWRVRRMGRIGPLQSTLDVGLEPAPLSVSEERQLAVLTELPFVVPFEERVKIFQRLIYADKQEVQGDGPFLDGINVIIRRNYIYEDAYDKLSPENEPDLKKRIRVHLLNAHGLDEAGIDGGGIFREFLNELLKSGFNPNQGFFKTTNEGLLYPNPAAQMLVGDSYARHYYFLGRMLGK
;
A
#
# COMPACT_ATOMS: atom_id res chain seq x y z
N MET A 1 49.06 13.88 7.97
CA MET A 1 48.52 13.50 6.64
C MET A 1 47.02 13.75 6.68
N MET A 2 46.59 14.92 6.20
CA MET A 2 45.18 15.35 6.19
C MET A 2 44.42 14.53 5.14
N ILE A 3 43.60 13.58 5.60
CA ILE A 3 42.60 12.93 4.74
C ILE A 3 41.33 13.77 4.84
N ASN A 4 40.89 14.31 3.71
CA ASN A 4 39.60 14.99 3.53
C ASN A 4 38.46 14.16 4.13
N ARG A 5 38.05 14.45 5.37
CA ARG A 5 36.76 14.00 5.91
C ARG A 5 35.69 14.92 5.34
N SER A 6 35.18 14.62 4.15
CA SER A 6 33.90 15.21 3.74
C SER A 6 32.87 14.80 4.78
N MET A 7 32.39 15.76 5.58
CA MET A 7 31.33 15.54 6.58
C MET A 7 30.04 15.21 5.82
N VAL A 8 29.75 13.91 5.63
CA VAL A 8 28.51 13.47 5.00
C VAL A 8 27.39 13.58 6.04
N PRO A 9 26.29 14.33 5.77
CA PRO A 9 25.17 14.41 6.69
C PRO A 9 24.59 13.02 6.99
N LEU A 10 24.29 12.74 8.27
CA LEU A 10 23.76 11.43 8.70
C LEU A 10 22.49 11.02 7.93
N LEU A 11 21.64 11.98 7.57
CA LEU A 11 20.44 11.72 6.78
C LEU A 11 20.77 11.18 5.37
N GLN A 12 21.88 11.64 4.78
CA GLN A 12 22.37 11.14 3.49
C GLN A 12 23.00 9.75 3.61
N VAL A 13 23.61 9.44 4.76
CA VAL A 13 24.08 8.08 5.08
C VAL A 13 22.89 7.13 5.21
N ILE A 14 21.84 7.54 5.93
CA ILE A 14 20.60 6.79 6.09
C ILE A 14 19.95 6.55 4.73
N SER A 15 19.75 7.58 3.90
CA SER A 15 19.06 7.43 2.61
C SER A 15 19.77 6.52 1.62
N ARG A 16 21.10 6.43 1.72
CA ARG A 16 21.90 5.46 0.94
C ARG A 16 21.85 4.04 1.51
N GLY A 17 21.35 3.86 2.74
CA GLY A 17 21.38 2.59 3.45
C GLY A 17 22.79 2.12 3.80
N SER A 18 23.73 3.06 3.97
CA SER A 18 25.12 2.74 4.31
C SER A 18 25.26 2.46 5.80
N PRO A 19 25.99 1.40 6.21
CA PRO A 19 26.18 1.07 7.61
C PRO A 19 26.81 2.25 8.36
N MET A 20 26.36 2.48 9.59
CA MET A 20 26.81 3.58 10.44
C MET A 20 27.32 3.08 11.78
N SER A 21 28.09 3.92 12.48
CA SER A 21 28.57 3.62 13.82
C SER A 21 27.41 3.60 14.84
N LEU A 22 27.59 2.89 15.96
CA LEU A 22 26.62 2.85 17.07
C LEU A 22 26.39 4.23 17.70
N GLU A 23 27.41 5.10 17.66
CA GLU A 23 27.35 6.47 18.18
C GLU A 23 26.46 7.34 17.29
N ASP A 24 26.68 7.27 15.98
CA ASP A 24 25.87 7.98 14.98
C ASP A 24 24.42 7.50 14.99
N SER A 25 24.20 6.18 15.04
CA SER A 25 22.85 5.58 15.13
C SER A 25 22.13 6.03 16.39
N SER A 26 22.83 6.04 17.53
CA SER A 26 22.25 6.45 18.80
C SER A 26 21.92 7.93 18.88
N ARG A 27 22.62 8.76 18.12
CA ARG A 27 22.34 10.20 18.00
C ARG A 27 21.17 10.50 17.06
N ILE A 28 21.12 9.87 15.89
CA ILE A 28 20.14 10.24 14.85
C ILE A 28 18.78 9.60 15.05
N ILE A 29 18.71 8.34 15.52
CA ILE A 29 17.45 7.58 15.62
C ILE A 29 16.43 8.30 16.54
N PRO A 30 16.76 8.73 17.77
CA PRO A 30 15.79 9.38 18.65
C PRO A 30 15.29 10.71 18.10
N LEU A 31 16.18 11.53 17.51
CA LEU A 31 15.83 12.81 16.91
C LEU A 31 14.86 12.63 15.74
N PHE A 32 15.17 11.67 14.87
CA PHE A 32 14.36 11.43 13.68
C PHE A 32 13.01 10.79 14.03
N TYR A 33 13.00 9.90 15.04
CA TYR A 33 11.78 9.33 15.60
C TYR A 33 10.88 10.42 16.19
N LEU A 34 11.43 11.31 17.02
CA LEU A 34 10.69 12.38 17.68
C LEU A 34 10.09 13.34 16.65
N PHE A 35 10.93 13.82 15.72
CA PHE A 35 10.49 14.67 14.61
C PHE A 35 9.32 14.03 13.85
N SER A 36 9.49 12.78 13.42
CA SER A 36 8.50 12.10 12.59
C SER A 36 7.20 11.82 13.34
N SER A 37 7.28 11.51 14.64
CA SER A 37 6.11 11.30 15.50
C SER A 37 5.34 12.60 15.72
N LEU A 38 6.02 13.66 16.15
CA LEU A 38 5.38 14.95 16.41
C LEU A 38 4.74 15.52 15.15
N PHE A 39 5.43 15.43 14.01
CA PHE A 39 4.88 15.92 12.75
C PHE A 39 3.69 15.07 12.27
N SER A 40 3.74 13.74 12.44
CA SER A 40 2.57 12.89 12.16
C SER A 40 1.36 13.31 13.02
N HIS A 41 1.55 13.53 14.33
CA HIS A 41 0.47 13.97 15.21
C HIS A 41 -0.11 15.33 14.79
N SER A 42 0.75 16.28 14.43
CA SER A 42 0.32 17.59 13.92
C SER A 42 -0.51 17.46 12.63
N LEU A 43 -0.12 16.57 11.70
CA LEU A 43 -0.87 16.38 10.45
C LEU A 43 -2.26 15.74 10.63
N ILE A 44 -2.53 15.09 11.77
CA ILE A 44 -3.86 14.55 12.08
C ILE A 44 -4.82 15.69 12.42
N SER A 45 -4.37 16.71 13.16
CA SER A 45 -5.20 17.84 13.59
C SER A 45 -5.38 18.91 12.51
N ILE A 46 -4.49 18.97 11.51
CA ILE A 46 -4.53 19.97 10.45
C ILE A 46 -5.54 19.57 9.36
N HIS A 47 -6.50 20.44 9.07
CA HIS A 47 -7.44 20.25 7.96
C HIS A 47 -6.79 20.57 6.60
N ASP A 48 -7.38 20.07 5.50
CA ASP A 48 -6.81 20.29 4.17
C ASP A 48 -6.66 21.80 3.85
N ASN A 49 -7.62 22.65 4.24
CA ASN A 49 -7.55 24.10 4.01
C ASN A 49 -6.34 24.75 4.71
N GLU A 50 -6.05 24.35 5.94
CA GLU A 50 -4.89 24.84 6.70
C GLU A 50 -3.57 24.28 6.14
N PHE A 51 -3.58 23.04 5.66
CA PHE A 51 -2.41 22.40 5.09
C PHE A 51 -2.00 23.04 3.76
N PHE A 52 -2.98 23.31 2.88
CA PHE A 52 -2.73 23.88 1.56
C PHE A 52 -2.75 25.42 1.54
N GLY A 53 -3.27 26.05 2.58
CA GLY A 53 -3.64 27.47 2.60
C GLY A 53 -4.96 27.72 1.88
N ASP A 54 -5.58 28.87 2.19
CA ASP A 54 -6.79 29.31 1.50
C ASP A 54 -6.52 29.46 0.00
N PRO A 55 -7.43 28.97 -0.86
CA PRO A 55 -7.34 29.28 -2.28
C PRO A 55 -7.43 30.79 -2.43
N ILE A 56 -6.38 31.41 -2.98
CA ILE A 56 -6.44 32.80 -3.42
C ILE A 56 -7.62 32.86 -4.40
N GLU A 57 -8.70 33.53 -4.00
CA GLU A 57 -9.86 33.75 -4.86
C GLU A 57 -9.39 34.36 -6.18
N GLY A 58 -9.54 33.62 -7.29
CA GLY A 58 -9.36 34.21 -8.62
C GLY A 58 -8.61 33.41 -9.69
N GLU A 59 -8.10 32.20 -9.46
CA GLU A 59 -7.48 31.42 -10.55
C GLU A 59 -8.05 30.01 -10.69
N SER A 60 -9.06 29.88 -11.56
CA SER A 60 -9.35 28.63 -12.26
C SER A 60 -8.08 28.15 -12.97
N PHE A 61 -7.35 27.24 -12.31
CA PHE A 61 -6.08 26.71 -12.80
C PHE A 61 -6.32 25.75 -13.98
N ARG A 62 -6.58 26.31 -15.17
CA ARG A 62 -6.36 25.60 -16.42
C ARG A 62 -4.86 25.41 -16.60
N HIS A 63 -4.43 24.17 -16.44
CA HIS A 63 -3.07 23.69 -16.71
C HIS A 63 -2.50 24.24 -18.03
N THR A 64 -1.61 25.23 -17.96
CA THR A 64 -0.58 25.45 -18.99
C THR A 64 0.77 25.78 -18.35
N ARG A 65 1.76 24.95 -18.69
CA ARG A 65 3.09 24.78 -18.07
C ARG A 65 4.07 25.97 -18.23
N LYS A 66 3.64 27.21 -18.46
CA LYS A 66 4.55 28.32 -18.82
C LYS A 66 4.66 29.48 -17.82
N HIS A 67 3.89 29.51 -16.72
CA HIS A 67 3.82 30.71 -15.87
C HIS A 67 4.73 30.74 -14.62
N TRP A 68 5.46 29.66 -14.31
CA TRP A 68 6.21 29.55 -13.05
C TRP A 68 7.38 30.56 -12.90
N LYS A 69 7.85 31.18 -13.99
CA LYS A 69 8.89 32.22 -13.92
C LYS A 69 8.37 33.60 -13.50
N LYS A 70 7.07 33.88 -13.63
CA LYS A 70 6.50 35.22 -13.34
C LYS A 70 5.99 35.37 -11.90
N LEU A 71 5.69 34.26 -11.21
CA LEU A 71 5.25 34.28 -9.80
C LEU A 71 6.36 34.58 -8.78
N LYS A 72 7.65 34.52 -9.16
CA LYS A 72 8.76 34.85 -8.25
C LYS A 72 8.80 36.33 -7.81
N LEU A 73 8.13 37.24 -8.52
CA LEU A 73 8.23 38.68 -8.25
C LEU A 73 7.09 39.23 -7.38
N VAL A 74 5.95 38.54 -7.31
CA VAL A 74 4.77 39.04 -6.58
C VAL A 74 4.70 38.50 -5.14
N ALA A 75 5.34 37.36 -4.87
CA ALA A 75 5.38 36.77 -3.53
C ALA A 75 6.28 37.52 -2.52
N CYS A 76 7.12 38.45 -2.97
CA CYS A 76 8.05 39.18 -2.09
C CYS A 76 7.46 40.40 -1.37
N VAL A 77 6.22 40.83 -1.67
CA VAL A 77 5.70 42.11 -1.15
C VAL A 77 4.74 41.99 0.04
N VAL A 78 4.24 40.79 0.37
CA VAL A 78 3.35 40.62 1.54
C VAL A 78 4.13 40.01 2.71
N VAL A 79 5.16 40.74 3.16
CA VAL A 79 5.79 40.53 4.47
C VAL A 79 5.01 41.39 5.46
N GLY A 80 3.89 40.89 5.98
CA GLY A 80 3.09 41.72 6.89
C GLY A 80 1.75 41.19 7.35
N GLN A 81 1.59 39.88 7.55
CA GLN A 81 0.60 39.26 8.46
C GLN A 81 0.71 37.74 8.31
N ARG A 82 1.60 37.09 9.07
CA ARG A 82 1.46 35.66 9.32
C ARG A 82 0.24 35.51 10.23
N GLN A 83 -0.95 35.34 9.65
CA GLN A 83 -2.00 34.59 10.34
C GLN A 83 -1.36 33.30 10.83
N SER A 84 -1.60 32.96 12.09
CA SER A 84 -1.02 31.81 12.79
C SER A 84 -1.40 30.51 12.08
N SER A 85 -0.65 30.16 11.03
CA SER A 85 -0.79 28.90 10.32
C SER A 85 -0.37 27.79 11.29
N MET A 86 -1.31 26.90 11.62
CA MET A 86 -1.03 25.66 12.36
C MET A 86 -0.01 24.77 11.63
N MET A 87 0.20 25.00 10.32
CA MET A 87 1.17 24.30 9.49
C MET A 87 2.59 24.89 9.66
N PRO A 88 3.57 24.10 10.16
CA PRO A 88 4.92 24.59 10.46
C PRO A 88 5.84 24.70 9.24
N PHE A 89 5.46 24.14 8.09
CA PHE A 89 6.25 24.10 6.86
C PHE A 89 5.45 24.62 5.66
N THR A 90 6.12 25.32 4.75
CA THR A 90 5.57 25.68 3.45
C THR A 90 5.47 24.46 2.53
N LEU A 91 4.65 24.53 1.47
CA LEU A 91 4.55 23.44 0.49
C LEU A 91 5.90 23.13 -0.18
N GLU A 92 6.74 24.14 -0.44
CA GLU A 92 8.08 23.93 -1.02
C GLU A 92 9.01 23.17 -0.08
N GLU A 93 8.99 23.51 1.21
CA GLU A 93 9.75 22.78 2.24
C GLU A 93 9.24 21.34 2.38
N LEU A 94 7.92 21.13 2.30
CA LEU A 94 7.33 19.80 2.35
C LEU A 94 7.73 18.92 1.16
N VAL A 95 7.92 19.49 -0.03
CA VAL A 95 8.43 18.74 -1.19
C VAL A 95 9.82 18.21 -0.87
N ILE A 96 10.73 19.06 -0.39
CA ILE A 96 12.10 18.64 -0.03
C ILE A 96 12.06 17.60 1.09
N LEU A 97 11.27 17.87 2.14
CA LEU A 97 11.17 17.03 3.32
C LEU A 97 10.60 15.65 2.97
N SER A 98 9.51 15.58 2.22
CA SER A 98 8.88 14.32 1.81
C SER A 98 9.81 13.45 0.97
N ARG A 99 10.64 14.06 0.10
CA ARG A 99 11.68 13.33 -0.65
C ARG A 99 12.72 12.73 0.28
N CYS A 100 13.22 13.53 1.22
CA CYS A 100 14.20 13.08 2.21
C CYS A 100 13.65 11.94 3.09
N LEU A 101 12.41 12.05 3.57
CA LEU A 101 11.76 11.01 4.38
C LEU A 101 11.57 9.71 3.59
N ARG A 102 11.10 9.81 2.35
CA ARG A 102 10.93 8.67 1.46
C ARG A 102 12.27 7.96 1.22
N ASP A 103 13.31 8.70 0.83
CA ASP A 103 14.62 8.12 0.55
C ASP A 103 15.25 7.54 1.81
N ALA A 104 15.05 8.18 2.97
CA ALA A 104 15.45 7.63 4.26
C ALA A 104 14.74 6.30 4.57
N CYS A 105 13.43 6.17 4.33
CA CYS A 105 12.74 4.89 4.52
C CYS A 105 13.37 3.77 3.69
N LEU A 106 13.67 4.03 2.41
CA LEU A 106 14.29 3.04 1.52
C LEU A 106 15.67 2.61 2.01
N GLY A 107 16.47 3.58 2.48
CA GLY A 107 17.77 3.28 3.06
C GLY A 107 17.68 2.55 4.41
N ILE A 108 16.69 2.85 5.26
CA ILE A 108 16.45 2.11 6.50
C ILE A 108 16.07 0.64 6.22
N ILE A 109 15.33 0.35 5.15
CA ILE A 109 15.06 -1.03 4.72
C ILE A 109 16.38 -1.77 4.44
N LYS A 110 17.33 -1.12 3.77
CA LYS A 110 18.65 -1.72 3.49
C LYS A 110 19.46 -1.96 4.78
N LEU A 111 19.35 -1.07 5.77
CA LEU A 111 19.99 -1.20 7.08
C LEU A 111 19.35 -2.27 7.96
N ALA A 112 18.02 -2.39 7.94
CA ALA A 112 17.28 -3.36 8.73
C ALA A 112 17.48 -4.81 8.21
N TYR A 113 17.77 -4.95 6.91
CA TYR A 113 17.99 -6.22 6.23
C TYR A 113 19.33 -6.17 5.46
N PRO A 114 20.50 -6.29 6.12
CA PRO A 114 21.80 -6.22 5.46
C PRO A 114 22.06 -7.47 4.58
N GLU A 115 22.80 -7.32 3.46
CA GLU A 115 23.06 -8.40 2.48
C GLU A 115 23.92 -9.56 3.01
N THR A 116 24.45 -9.44 4.21
CA THR A 116 25.15 -10.53 4.90
C THR A 116 24.16 -11.67 5.14
N LYS A 117 24.28 -12.75 4.36
CA LYS A 117 23.43 -13.94 4.47
C LYS A 117 23.27 -14.38 5.94
N PRO A 118 22.05 -14.65 6.42
CA PRO A 118 21.85 -15.21 7.76
C PRO A 118 22.58 -16.55 7.92
N GLU A 119 22.67 -17.36 6.86
CA GLU A 119 23.42 -18.63 6.80
C GLU A 119 24.93 -18.43 7.04
N VAL A 120 25.56 -17.47 6.35
CA VAL A 120 26.99 -17.16 6.56
C VAL A 120 27.20 -16.64 7.97
N ARG A 121 26.23 -15.92 8.53
CA ARG A 121 26.30 -15.48 9.92
C ARG A 121 26.22 -16.66 10.88
N GLU A 122 25.35 -17.63 10.66
CA GLU A 122 25.22 -18.85 11.48
C GLU A 122 26.40 -19.82 11.35
N GLU A 123 26.90 -20.06 10.14
CA GLU A 123 28.09 -20.87 9.88
C GLU A 123 29.36 -20.21 10.46
N TYR A 124 29.48 -18.89 10.32
CA TYR A 124 30.53 -18.11 10.97
C TYR A 124 30.37 -18.16 12.50
N ILE A 125 29.15 -18.09 13.04
CA ILE A 125 28.88 -18.26 14.48
C ILE A 125 29.25 -19.68 14.95
N ALA A 126 28.96 -20.71 14.16
CA ALA A 126 29.31 -22.10 14.46
C ALA A 126 30.83 -22.29 14.47
N ALA A 127 31.52 -21.73 13.47
CA ALA A 127 32.99 -21.74 13.37
C ALA A 127 33.67 -20.97 14.52
N PHE A 128 33.07 -19.88 15.02
CA PHE A 128 33.61 -19.15 16.18
C PHE A 128 33.30 -19.83 17.53
N ARG A 129 32.17 -20.54 17.65
CA ARG A 129 31.88 -21.38 18.83
C ARG A 129 32.89 -22.51 18.99
N SER A 130 33.35 -23.11 17.88
CA SER A 130 34.41 -24.13 17.93
C SER A 130 35.77 -23.62 18.41
N VAL A 131 35.97 -22.30 18.51
CA VAL A 131 37.22 -21.67 18.99
C VAL A 131 37.08 -21.08 20.40
N GLY A 132 35.94 -21.29 21.09
CA GLY A 132 35.78 -20.99 22.52
C GLY A 132 35.60 -19.51 22.90
N VAL A 133 35.21 -18.64 21.96
CA VAL A 133 35.00 -17.20 22.24
C VAL A 133 33.59 -16.93 22.77
N THR A 134 33.47 -16.58 24.06
CA THR A 134 32.18 -16.38 24.77
C THR A 134 31.53 -14.99 24.63
N LYS A 135 32.19 -14.01 23.98
CA LYS A 135 31.68 -12.62 23.81
C LYS A 135 30.45 -12.47 22.87
N ASN A 136 29.85 -13.57 22.42
CA ASN A 136 28.92 -13.58 21.28
C ASN A 136 27.46 -13.26 21.67
N THR A 137 27.02 -13.59 22.88
CA THR A 137 25.62 -13.35 23.32
C THR A 137 25.30 -11.86 23.45
N GLU A 138 26.21 -11.08 24.04
CA GLU A 138 26.06 -9.62 24.19
C GLU A 138 26.11 -8.91 22.83
N MET A 139 27.02 -9.33 21.93
CA MET A 139 27.10 -8.80 20.57
C MET A 139 25.83 -9.12 19.75
N GLN A 140 25.27 -10.33 19.89
CA GLN A 140 24.01 -10.71 19.27
C GLN A 140 22.83 -9.89 19.79
N GLN A 141 22.74 -9.70 21.11
CA GLN A 141 21.72 -8.85 21.72
C GLN A 141 21.83 -7.39 21.25
N CYS A 142 23.06 -6.86 21.14
CA CYS A 142 23.30 -5.52 20.62
C CYS A 142 22.78 -5.36 19.18
N ILE A 143 23.13 -6.30 18.29
CA ILE A 143 22.71 -6.23 16.88
C ILE A 143 21.19 -6.40 16.73
N GLN A 144 20.57 -7.30 17.49
CA GLN A 144 19.11 -7.44 17.50
C GLN A 144 18.42 -6.18 18.04
N THR A 145 18.99 -5.54 19.06
CA THR A 145 18.44 -4.31 19.64
C THR A 145 18.54 -3.16 18.65
N GLU A 146 19.66 -3.01 17.97
CA GLU A 146 19.83 -2.05 16.88
C GLU A 146 18.83 -2.30 15.74
N GLN A 147 18.68 -3.55 15.30
CA GLN A 147 17.71 -3.90 14.26
C GLN A 147 16.28 -3.52 14.68
N LYS A 148 15.89 -3.80 15.93
CA LYS A 148 14.59 -3.37 16.49
C LYS A 148 14.43 -1.85 16.48
N ARG A 149 15.47 -1.08 16.80
CA ARG A 149 15.44 0.40 16.75
C ARG A 149 15.21 0.90 15.33
N TRP A 150 15.91 0.34 14.33
CA TRP A 150 15.70 0.69 12.92
C TRP A 150 14.29 0.35 12.44
N ILE A 151 13.78 -0.82 12.82
CA ILE A 151 12.42 -1.25 12.50
C ILE A 151 11.37 -0.29 13.11
N GLN A 152 11.55 0.11 14.37
CA GLN A 152 10.66 1.08 15.02
C GLN A 152 10.70 2.44 14.32
N LEU A 153 11.90 2.95 14.03
CA LEU A 153 12.08 4.19 13.30
C LEU A 153 11.42 4.14 11.92
N PHE A 154 11.61 3.04 11.18
CA PHE A 154 10.99 2.86 9.88
C PHE A 154 9.46 2.96 9.94
N LYS A 155 8.81 2.35 10.95
CA LYS A 155 7.35 2.40 11.09
C LYS A 155 6.83 3.83 11.23
N VAL A 156 7.50 4.63 12.06
CA VAL A 156 7.11 6.01 12.32
C VAL A 156 7.30 6.88 11.09
N ILE A 157 8.47 6.81 10.44
CA ILE A 157 8.74 7.61 9.23
C ILE A 157 7.79 7.19 8.10
N THR A 158 7.59 5.89 7.91
CA THR A 158 6.69 5.36 6.87
C THR A 158 5.25 5.84 7.07
N ASN A 159 4.77 5.90 8.31
CA ASN A 159 3.46 6.47 8.61
C ASN A 159 3.38 7.94 8.16
N LEU A 160 4.38 8.75 8.53
CA LEU A 160 4.46 10.15 8.12
C LEU A 160 4.49 10.30 6.59
N VAL A 161 5.31 9.52 5.90
CA VAL A 161 5.41 9.53 4.43
C VAL A 161 4.06 9.15 3.80
N LYS A 162 3.35 8.15 4.34
CA LYS A 162 2.01 7.77 3.88
C LYS A 162 1.00 8.90 4.07
N MET A 163 1.03 9.59 5.21
CA MET A 163 0.16 10.74 5.47
C MET A 163 0.40 11.89 4.48
N LEU A 164 1.67 12.22 4.22
CA LEU A 164 2.04 13.24 3.23
C LEU A 164 1.64 12.82 1.81
N LYS A 165 1.84 11.54 1.46
CA LYS A 165 1.42 11.01 0.16
C LYS A 165 -0.10 11.03 0.00
N ALA A 166 -0.85 10.75 1.05
CA ALA A 166 -2.31 10.82 1.03
C ALA A 166 -2.79 12.26 0.78
N ARG A 167 -2.17 13.27 1.41
CA ARG A 167 -2.46 14.69 1.16
C ARG A 167 -2.15 15.06 -0.30
N ASP A 168 -0.97 14.68 -0.80
CA ASP A 168 -0.57 14.92 -2.20
C ASP A 168 -1.51 14.24 -3.22
N THR A 169 -2.12 13.12 -2.84
CA THR A 169 -3.09 12.42 -3.70
C THR A 169 -4.46 13.12 -3.72
N ARG A 170 -4.84 13.83 -2.64
CA ARG A 170 -6.06 14.64 -2.60
C ARG A 170 -5.90 15.93 -3.40
N ARG A 171 -4.78 16.62 -3.21
CA ARG A 171 -4.41 17.83 -3.96
C ARG A 171 -2.90 17.84 -4.15
N ASN A 172 -2.48 17.69 -5.40
CA ASN A 172 -1.07 17.60 -5.76
C ASN A 172 -0.33 18.88 -5.38
N PHE A 173 0.73 18.72 -4.60
CA PHE A 173 1.69 19.79 -4.29
C PHE A 173 3.13 19.37 -4.64
N CYS A 174 3.37 18.07 -4.81
CA CYS A 174 4.64 17.54 -5.28
C CYS A 174 4.74 17.55 -6.81
N PRO A 175 5.96 17.70 -7.38
CA PRO A 175 6.15 17.61 -8.82
C PRO A 175 5.88 16.18 -9.36
N PRO A 176 5.71 16.02 -10.67
CA PRO A 176 5.58 14.70 -11.29
C PRO A 176 6.75 13.79 -10.93
N ASN A 177 6.48 12.50 -10.75
CA ASN A 177 7.46 11.46 -10.37
C ASN A 177 8.16 11.68 -9.00
N HIS A 178 7.74 12.67 -8.21
CA HIS A 178 8.33 12.98 -6.91
C HIS A 178 8.43 11.80 -5.96
N TRP A 179 7.46 10.89 -6.03
CA TRP A 179 7.38 9.73 -5.14
C TRP A 179 8.11 8.51 -5.68
N LEU A 180 8.44 8.46 -6.97
CA LEU A 180 9.12 7.31 -7.59
C LEU A 180 10.59 7.25 -7.18
N SER A 181 11.06 6.06 -6.81
CA SER A 181 12.48 5.83 -6.53
C SER A 181 13.20 5.33 -7.78
N GLU A 182 14.25 6.04 -8.20
CA GLU A 182 15.15 5.58 -9.26
C GLU A 182 16.13 4.50 -8.77
N GLN A 183 16.34 4.40 -7.45
CA GLN A 183 17.31 3.49 -6.85
C GLN A 183 16.75 2.06 -6.71
N GLU A 184 15.43 1.90 -6.65
CA GLU A 184 14.77 0.62 -6.44
C GLU A 184 14.31 0.03 -7.78
N ASN A 185 15.06 -0.94 -8.30
CA ASN A 185 14.75 -1.63 -9.56
C ASN A 185 13.79 -2.81 -9.35
N ILE A 186 12.63 -2.54 -8.76
CA ILE A 186 11.58 -3.53 -8.53
C ILE A 186 10.80 -3.70 -9.83
N LYS A 187 10.96 -4.87 -10.46
CA LYS A 187 10.26 -5.25 -11.68
C LYS A 187 9.48 -6.52 -11.43
N ALA A 188 8.29 -6.64 -12.04
CA ALA A 188 7.44 -7.81 -11.88
C ALA A 188 8.16 -9.14 -12.20
N ASP A 189 9.09 -9.12 -13.16
CA ASP A 189 9.87 -10.31 -13.58
C ASP A 189 10.94 -10.75 -12.59
N ARG A 190 11.30 -9.88 -11.63
CA ARG A 190 12.38 -10.14 -10.68
C ARG A 190 11.90 -10.55 -9.30
N VAL A 191 10.61 -10.38 -9.02
CA VAL A 191 9.96 -10.73 -7.74
C VAL A 191 9.21 -12.07 -7.82
N THR A 192 9.76 -13.06 -8.51
CA THR A 192 9.07 -14.31 -8.83
C THR A 192 8.70 -15.14 -7.60
N GLN A 193 9.55 -15.15 -6.57
CA GLN A 193 9.28 -15.85 -5.32
C GLN A 193 8.10 -15.25 -4.53
N LEU A 194 7.74 -13.97 -4.77
CA LEU A 194 6.58 -13.35 -4.11
C LEU A 194 5.23 -13.91 -4.60
N TYR A 195 5.22 -14.65 -5.72
CA TYR A 195 4.02 -15.25 -6.30
C TYR A 195 3.80 -16.71 -5.87
N VAL A 196 4.82 -17.34 -5.27
CA VAL A 196 4.78 -18.74 -4.83
C VAL A 196 3.85 -18.87 -3.62
N PRO A 197 3.00 -19.91 -3.54
CA PRO A 197 2.04 -20.09 -2.44
C PRO A 197 2.66 -19.94 -1.04
N SER A 198 3.89 -20.41 -0.88
CA SER A 198 4.67 -20.37 0.36
C SER A 198 5.01 -18.95 0.85
N ALA A 199 5.21 -17.98 -0.06
CA ALA A 199 5.47 -16.58 0.27
C ALA A 199 4.19 -15.72 0.40
N ARG A 200 3.01 -16.23 0.00
CA ARG A 200 1.75 -15.46 0.04
C ARG A 200 1.20 -15.21 1.44
N HIS A 201 1.56 -16.05 2.40
CA HIS A 201 1.28 -15.76 3.81
C HIS A 201 1.88 -14.42 4.24
N VAL A 202 3.01 -14.01 3.66
CA VAL A 202 3.64 -12.74 4.01
C VAL A 202 2.81 -11.53 3.54
N TRP A 203 2.09 -11.63 2.41
CA TRP A 203 1.11 -10.62 1.98
C TRP A 203 -0.15 -10.61 2.83
N ARG A 204 -0.63 -11.79 3.30
CA ARG A 204 -1.82 -11.92 4.16
C ARG A 204 -1.59 -11.43 5.60
N VAL A 205 -0.43 -11.72 6.17
CA VAL A 205 -0.08 -11.44 7.57
C VAL A 205 0.42 -10.00 7.76
N ARG A 206 0.95 -9.35 6.71
CA ARG A 206 1.37 -7.93 6.76
C ARG A 206 0.24 -6.92 6.53
N ARG A 207 -1.01 -7.22 6.93
CA ARG A 207 -1.99 -6.15 7.17
C ARG A 207 -1.64 -5.46 8.49
N MET A 208 -1.27 -4.18 8.40
CA MET A 208 -0.97 -3.26 9.51
C MET A 208 0.34 -3.52 10.28
N GLY A 209 1.41 -2.82 9.90
CA GLY A 209 2.39 -2.27 10.84
C GLY A 209 3.31 -3.24 11.60
N ARG A 210 3.28 -4.55 11.34
CA ARG A 210 4.25 -5.51 11.90
C ARG A 210 5.39 -5.79 10.92
N ILE A 211 6.34 -4.87 10.88
CA ILE A 211 7.72 -5.21 10.52
C ILE A 211 8.29 -5.90 11.76
N GLY A 212 8.53 -7.18 11.62
CA GLY A 212 9.20 -8.07 12.55
C GLY A 212 9.87 -9.19 11.74
N PRO A 213 10.73 -10.01 12.37
CA PRO A 213 11.24 -11.21 11.71
C PRO A 213 10.08 -12.09 11.24
N LEU A 214 10.26 -12.80 10.13
CA LEU A 214 9.33 -13.83 9.67
C LEU A 214 9.26 -14.92 10.75
N GLN A 215 8.39 -14.77 11.75
CA GLN A 215 8.05 -15.89 12.63
C GLN A 215 6.89 -16.63 11.98
N SER A 216 7.26 -17.80 11.43
CA SER A 216 6.35 -18.88 11.07
C SER A 216 5.51 -19.23 12.30
N THR A 217 4.22 -18.92 12.24
CA THR A 217 3.22 -19.46 13.15
C THR A 217 2.09 -20.00 12.30
N LEU A 218 2.24 -21.23 11.81
CA LEU A 218 1.22 -22.30 11.88
C LEU A 218 1.64 -23.55 11.06
N ASP A 219 1.63 -24.68 11.77
CA ASP A 219 1.49 -26.10 11.42
C ASP A 219 2.05 -26.71 10.11
N VAL A 220 3.04 -27.57 10.33
CA VAL A 220 3.30 -28.91 9.76
C VAL A 220 3.18 -29.09 8.23
N GLY A 221 4.34 -29.12 7.57
CA GLY A 221 4.56 -30.02 6.44
C GLY A 221 5.59 -29.59 5.40
N LEU A 222 5.67 -28.30 5.09
CA LEU A 222 6.57 -27.77 4.06
C LEU A 222 7.03 -26.38 4.48
N GLU A 223 8.18 -26.28 5.15
CA GLU A 223 8.83 -24.99 5.41
C GLU A 223 9.06 -24.29 4.06
N PRO A 224 8.47 -23.10 3.83
CA PRO A 224 8.83 -22.26 2.69
C PRO A 224 10.34 -22.09 2.63
N ALA A 225 10.93 -22.18 1.43
CA ALA A 225 12.30 -21.72 1.26
C ALA A 225 12.40 -20.26 1.78
N PRO A 226 13.37 -19.94 2.65
CA PRO A 226 13.51 -18.60 3.19
C PRO A 226 13.73 -17.61 2.05
N LEU A 227 13.07 -16.45 2.13
CA LEU A 227 13.28 -15.38 1.16
C LEU A 227 14.73 -14.90 1.22
N SER A 228 15.30 -14.59 0.06
CA SER A 228 16.58 -13.88 0.03
C SER A 228 16.45 -12.48 0.64
N VAL A 229 17.54 -11.92 1.14
CA VAL A 229 17.57 -10.54 1.67
C VAL A 229 17.03 -9.53 0.66
N SER A 230 17.33 -9.71 -0.63
CA SER A 230 16.83 -8.84 -1.69
C SER A 230 15.30 -8.90 -1.77
N GLU A 231 14.71 -10.09 -1.71
CA GLU A 231 13.26 -10.30 -1.75
C GLU A 231 12.58 -9.76 -0.49
N GLU A 232 13.18 -9.91 0.69
CA GLU A 232 12.65 -9.33 1.93
C GLU A 232 12.56 -7.79 1.86
N ARG A 233 13.61 -7.15 1.30
CA ARG A 233 13.64 -5.70 1.07
C ARG A 233 12.57 -5.28 0.05
N GLN A 234 12.49 -5.96 -1.09
CA GLN A 234 11.51 -5.68 -2.13
C GLN A 234 10.08 -5.84 -1.60
N LEU A 235 9.83 -6.87 -0.80
CA LEU A 235 8.55 -7.09 -0.14
C LEU A 235 8.23 -5.98 0.85
N ALA A 236 9.19 -5.56 1.68
CA ALA A 236 9.00 -4.43 2.59
C ALA A 236 8.62 -3.15 1.83
N VAL A 237 9.29 -2.85 0.72
CA VAL A 237 8.94 -1.71 -0.15
C VAL A 237 7.53 -1.87 -0.72
N LEU A 238 7.17 -3.02 -1.28
CA LEU A 238 5.85 -3.23 -1.89
C LEU A 238 4.71 -3.21 -0.87
N THR A 239 4.94 -3.63 0.38
CA THR A 239 3.92 -3.61 1.43
C THR A 239 3.77 -2.24 2.09
N GLU A 240 4.89 -1.53 2.30
CA GLU A 240 4.92 -0.32 3.11
C GLU A 240 4.97 0.96 2.29
N LEU A 241 5.61 0.94 1.12
CA LEU A 241 5.84 2.12 0.27
C LEU A 241 5.56 1.82 -1.22
N PRO A 242 4.44 1.18 -1.60
CA PRO A 242 4.22 0.76 -2.98
C PRO A 242 4.29 1.93 -3.98
N PHE A 243 3.91 3.15 -3.57
CA PHE A 243 3.93 4.34 -4.43
C PHE A 243 5.34 4.79 -4.89
N VAL A 244 6.41 4.20 -4.34
CA VAL A 244 7.77 4.44 -4.86
C VAL A 244 8.07 3.60 -6.12
N VAL A 245 7.26 2.58 -6.37
CA VAL A 245 7.32 1.73 -7.55
C VAL A 245 6.38 2.29 -8.63
N PRO A 246 6.81 2.37 -9.90
CA PRO A 246 5.97 2.81 -11.01
C PRO A 246 4.62 2.08 -11.05
N PHE A 247 3.58 2.79 -11.48
CA PHE A 247 2.22 2.27 -11.50
C PHE A 247 2.10 1.02 -12.37
N GLU A 248 2.72 1.03 -13.55
CA GLU A 248 2.70 -0.06 -14.52
C GLU A 248 3.29 -1.34 -13.93
N GLU A 249 4.40 -1.23 -13.19
CA GLU A 249 5.01 -2.37 -12.51
C GLU A 249 4.14 -2.90 -11.37
N ARG A 250 3.49 -2.01 -10.60
CA ARG A 250 2.53 -2.42 -9.57
C ARG A 250 1.34 -3.17 -10.16
N VAL A 251 0.80 -2.72 -11.29
CA VAL A 251 -0.30 -3.40 -11.99
C VAL A 251 0.14 -4.79 -12.44
N LYS A 252 1.33 -4.94 -13.04
CA LYS A 252 1.87 -6.24 -13.42
C LYS A 252 2.03 -7.18 -12.22
N ILE A 253 2.57 -6.68 -11.10
CA ILE A 253 2.72 -7.45 -9.86
C ILE A 253 1.35 -7.89 -9.34
N PHE A 254 0.38 -6.98 -9.30
CA PHE A 254 -0.99 -7.26 -8.86
C PHE A 254 -1.67 -8.32 -9.73
N GLN A 255 -1.59 -8.19 -11.05
CA GLN A 255 -2.15 -9.17 -11.99
C GLN A 255 -1.51 -10.55 -11.85
N ARG A 256 -0.19 -10.63 -11.62
CA ARG A 256 0.49 -11.90 -11.37
C ARG A 256 0.06 -12.56 -10.06
N LEU A 257 -0.13 -11.77 -9.00
CA LEU A 257 -0.69 -12.27 -7.74
C LEU A 257 -2.10 -12.84 -7.95
N ILE A 258 -2.96 -12.12 -8.68
CA ILE A 258 -4.31 -12.61 -9.02
C ILE A 258 -4.23 -13.89 -9.85
N TYR A 259 -3.40 -13.93 -10.88
CA TYR A 259 -3.26 -15.10 -11.74
C TYR A 259 -2.78 -16.33 -10.98
N ALA A 260 -1.78 -16.16 -10.12
CA ALA A 260 -1.22 -17.24 -9.34
C ALA A 260 -2.22 -17.76 -8.28
N ASP A 261 -3.05 -16.88 -7.70
CA ASP A 261 -4.16 -17.23 -6.81
C ASP A 261 -5.30 -17.94 -7.54
N LYS A 262 -5.60 -17.50 -8.77
CA LYS A 262 -6.57 -18.14 -9.65
C LYS A 262 -6.16 -19.56 -10.02
N GLN A 263 -4.90 -19.80 -10.39
CA GLN A 263 -4.40 -21.13 -10.72
C GLN A 263 -4.47 -22.10 -9.54
N GLU A 264 -4.24 -21.60 -8.32
CA GLU A 264 -4.32 -22.41 -7.10
C GLU A 264 -5.76 -22.79 -6.75
N VAL A 265 -6.69 -21.84 -6.82
CA VAL A 265 -8.11 -22.08 -6.44
C VAL A 265 -8.88 -22.84 -7.53
N GLN A 266 -8.60 -22.55 -8.81
CA GLN A 266 -9.38 -23.10 -9.92
C GLN A 266 -8.73 -24.35 -10.56
N GLY A 267 -7.42 -24.53 -10.38
CA GLY A 267 -6.64 -25.61 -11.00
C GLY A 267 -6.60 -25.54 -12.54
N ASP A 268 -5.90 -26.50 -13.15
CA ASP A 268 -5.89 -26.72 -14.61
C ASP A 268 -6.89 -27.82 -15.05
N GLY A 269 -7.68 -28.37 -14.12
CA GLY A 269 -8.62 -29.47 -14.37
C GLY A 269 -9.93 -29.03 -15.06
N PRO A 270 -10.69 -29.98 -15.65
CA PRO A 270 -12.01 -29.68 -16.18
C PRO A 270 -12.93 -29.12 -15.08
N PHE A 271 -13.82 -28.21 -15.50
CA PHE A 271 -14.69 -27.27 -14.77
C PHE A 271 -15.63 -27.81 -13.65
N LEU A 272 -15.28 -28.89 -12.97
CA LEU A 272 -16.21 -29.63 -12.13
C LEU A 272 -16.54 -28.94 -10.79
N ASP A 273 -15.74 -27.96 -10.33
CA ASP A 273 -15.89 -27.32 -9.00
C ASP A 273 -16.03 -25.79 -9.10
N GLY A 274 -17.11 -25.33 -9.77
CA GLY A 274 -17.46 -23.92 -9.94
C GLY A 274 -18.85 -23.57 -9.38
N ILE A 275 -19.07 -22.29 -9.12
CA ILE A 275 -20.35 -21.74 -8.66
C ILE A 275 -21.28 -21.62 -9.87
N ASN A 276 -22.44 -22.26 -9.84
CA ASN A 276 -23.44 -22.16 -10.91
C ASN A 276 -24.69 -21.47 -10.36
N VAL A 277 -25.01 -20.29 -10.91
CA VAL A 277 -26.20 -19.52 -10.52
C VAL A 277 -27.11 -19.26 -11.70
N ILE A 278 -28.41 -19.25 -11.42
CA ILE A 278 -29.46 -18.88 -12.37
C ILE A 278 -29.96 -17.50 -11.94
N ILE A 279 -30.04 -16.51 -12.82
CA ILE A 279 -30.37 -15.13 -12.45
C ILE A 279 -31.45 -14.61 -13.40
N ARG A 280 -32.54 -14.07 -12.86
CA ARG A 280 -33.58 -13.41 -13.66
C ARG A 280 -33.13 -12.01 -14.02
N ARG A 281 -33.18 -11.66 -15.33
CA ARG A 281 -32.70 -10.36 -15.81
C ARG A 281 -33.35 -9.16 -15.12
N ASN A 282 -34.65 -9.26 -14.84
CA ASN A 282 -35.43 -8.19 -14.20
C ASN A 282 -35.21 -8.09 -12.68
N TYR A 283 -34.57 -9.09 -12.06
CA TYR A 283 -34.30 -9.17 -10.62
C TYR A 283 -32.82 -9.45 -10.36
N ILE A 284 -31.95 -8.88 -11.20
CA ILE A 284 -30.53 -9.20 -11.22
C ILE A 284 -29.85 -8.96 -9.88
N TYR A 285 -30.26 -7.90 -9.17
CA TYR A 285 -29.66 -7.52 -7.90
C TYR A 285 -30.12 -8.44 -6.77
N GLU A 286 -31.44 -8.66 -6.67
CA GLU A 286 -32.06 -9.47 -5.64
C GLU A 286 -31.62 -10.93 -5.74
N ASP A 287 -31.65 -11.50 -6.95
CA ASP A 287 -31.23 -12.88 -7.20
C ASP A 287 -29.73 -13.06 -6.95
N ALA A 288 -28.90 -12.09 -7.32
CA ALA A 288 -27.46 -12.16 -7.08
C ALA A 288 -27.13 -11.99 -5.59
N TYR A 289 -27.81 -11.08 -4.89
CA TYR A 289 -27.63 -10.85 -3.46
C TYR A 289 -27.97 -12.10 -2.65
N ASP A 290 -29.06 -12.80 -3.01
CA ASP A 290 -29.44 -14.06 -2.40
C ASP A 290 -28.43 -15.17 -2.73
N LYS A 291 -28.18 -15.45 -4.01
CA LYS A 291 -27.40 -16.62 -4.46
C LYS A 291 -25.90 -16.51 -4.21
N LEU A 292 -25.34 -15.30 -4.26
CA LEU A 292 -23.92 -15.02 -4.04
C LEU A 292 -23.68 -14.37 -2.67
N SER A 293 -24.63 -14.53 -1.75
CA SER A 293 -24.48 -14.16 -0.34
C SER A 293 -23.30 -14.89 0.32
N PRO A 294 -22.71 -14.35 1.40
CA PRO A 294 -21.66 -15.06 2.13
C PRO A 294 -22.12 -16.39 2.74
N GLU A 295 -23.41 -16.52 3.04
CA GLU A 295 -24.00 -17.75 3.58
C GLU A 295 -24.08 -18.85 2.51
N ASN A 296 -24.42 -18.50 1.27
CA ASN A 296 -24.55 -19.46 0.18
C ASN A 296 -23.20 -19.75 -0.49
N GLU A 297 -22.43 -18.70 -0.78
CA GLU A 297 -21.17 -18.81 -1.50
C GLU A 297 -20.06 -18.04 -0.78
N PRO A 298 -19.37 -18.65 0.21
CA PRO A 298 -18.34 -17.98 0.99
C PRO A 298 -17.06 -17.70 0.20
N ASP A 299 -16.73 -18.52 -0.80
CA ASP A 299 -15.53 -18.37 -1.63
C ASP A 299 -15.85 -18.00 -3.08
N LEU A 300 -15.92 -16.69 -3.35
CA LEU A 300 -16.12 -16.17 -4.69
C LEU A 300 -14.85 -16.21 -5.55
N LYS A 301 -13.70 -16.73 -5.09
CA LYS A 301 -12.55 -16.91 -5.97
C LYS A 301 -12.76 -18.04 -6.98
N LYS A 302 -13.64 -18.99 -6.65
CA LYS A 302 -14.12 -20.02 -7.57
C LYS A 302 -14.69 -19.41 -8.85
N ARG A 303 -14.70 -20.22 -9.91
CA ARG A 303 -15.24 -19.79 -11.21
C ARG A 303 -16.77 -19.72 -11.10
N ILE A 304 -17.36 -18.58 -11.46
CA ILE A 304 -18.81 -18.37 -11.43
C ILE A 304 -19.35 -18.52 -12.86
N ARG A 305 -20.35 -19.38 -13.02
CA ARG A 305 -21.15 -19.52 -14.24
C ARG A 305 -22.56 -18.99 -13.97
N VAL A 306 -23.06 -18.19 -14.90
CA VAL A 306 -24.36 -17.53 -14.78
C VAL A 306 -25.25 -17.96 -15.92
N HIS A 307 -26.45 -18.43 -15.60
CA HIS A 307 -27.53 -18.64 -16.55
C HIS A 307 -28.52 -17.49 -16.39
N LEU A 308 -28.63 -16.63 -17.42
CA LEU A 308 -29.57 -15.51 -17.40
C LEU A 308 -30.93 -15.97 -17.95
N LEU A 309 -31.98 -15.76 -17.15
CA LEU A 309 -33.35 -16.00 -17.57
C LEU A 309 -33.98 -14.72 -18.11
N ASN A 310 -34.55 -14.84 -19.32
CA ASN A 310 -35.34 -13.80 -19.96
C ASN A 310 -36.68 -13.56 -19.24
N ALA A 311 -37.42 -12.51 -19.62
CA ALA A 311 -38.75 -12.20 -19.09
C ALA A 311 -39.77 -13.36 -19.21
N HIS A 312 -39.55 -14.28 -20.16
CA HIS A 312 -40.39 -15.48 -20.38
C HIS A 312 -39.89 -16.72 -19.62
N GLY A 313 -38.88 -16.59 -18.75
CA GLY A 313 -38.32 -17.69 -17.96
C GLY A 313 -37.51 -18.71 -18.78
N LEU A 314 -37.21 -18.40 -20.05
CA LEU A 314 -36.35 -19.22 -20.90
C LEU A 314 -34.89 -18.81 -20.73
N ASP A 315 -34.00 -19.81 -20.78
CA ASP A 315 -32.55 -19.58 -20.81
C ASP A 315 -32.19 -18.69 -22.01
N GLU A 316 -31.50 -17.58 -21.73
CA GLU A 316 -30.87 -16.78 -22.77
C GLU A 316 -29.82 -17.64 -23.49
N ALA A 317 -29.92 -17.71 -24.82
CA ALA A 317 -29.03 -18.53 -25.63
C ALA A 317 -27.58 -18.07 -25.47
N GLY A 318 -26.77 -18.88 -24.78
CA GLY A 318 -25.34 -18.66 -24.65
C GLY A 318 -24.70 -19.68 -23.72
N ILE A 319 -23.76 -20.46 -24.25
CA ILE A 319 -22.92 -21.34 -23.45
C ILE A 319 -21.74 -20.50 -22.93
N ASP A 320 -21.47 -20.62 -21.63
CA ASP A 320 -20.52 -19.81 -20.87
C ASP A 320 -19.09 -19.80 -21.45
N GLY A 321 -18.82 -18.80 -22.28
CA GLY A 321 -17.49 -18.43 -22.78
C GLY A 321 -16.95 -17.14 -22.12
N GLY A 322 -17.38 -16.80 -20.90
CA GLY A 322 -16.97 -15.59 -20.17
C GLY A 322 -17.69 -14.29 -20.57
N GLY A 323 -18.37 -14.25 -21.71
CA GLY A 323 -19.18 -13.10 -22.15
C GLY A 323 -20.39 -12.84 -21.24
N ILE A 324 -21.15 -13.89 -20.93
CA ILE A 324 -22.38 -13.80 -20.11
C ILE A 324 -22.06 -13.37 -18.68
N PHE A 325 -21.04 -13.94 -18.06
CA PHE A 325 -20.60 -13.52 -16.73
C PHE A 325 -20.21 -12.03 -16.70
N ARG A 326 -19.52 -11.54 -17.73
CA ARG A 326 -19.14 -10.13 -17.84
C ARG A 326 -20.36 -9.21 -17.97
N GLU A 327 -21.36 -9.60 -18.77
CA GLU A 327 -22.63 -8.86 -18.88
C GLU A 327 -23.37 -8.83 -17.55
N PHE A 328 -23.56 -9.99 -16.93
CA PHE A 328 -24.17 -10.11 -15.61
C PHE A 328 -23.48 -9.21 -14.58
N LEU A 329 -22.15 -9.29 -14.45
CA LEU A 329 -21.41 -8.50 -13.46
C LEU A 329 -21.54 -7.00 -13.74
N ASN A 330 -21.49 -6.59 -15.01
CA ASN A 330 -21.65 -5.19 -15.38
C ASN A 330 -23.04 -4.64 -15.03
N GLU A 331 -24.11 -5.36 -15.35
CA GLU A 331 -25.48 -4.95 -15.03
C GLU A 331 -25.77 -5.01 -13.51
N LEU A 332 -25.22 -6.02 -12.82
CA LEU A 332 -25.28 -6.11 -11.36
C LEU A 332 -24.62 -4.89 -10.69
N LEU A 333 -23.41 -4.53 -11.11
CA LEU A 333 -22.69 -3.38 -10.56
C LEU A 333 -23.41 -2.06 -10.89
N LYS A 334 -23.94 -1.90 -12.12
CA LYS A 334 -24.75 -0.73 -12.46
C LYS A 334 -25.99 -0.61 -11.59
N SER A 335 -26.69 -1.72 -11.34
CA SER A 335 -27.87 -1.73 -10.47
C SER A 335 -27.47 -1.41 -9.03
N GLY A 336 -26.47 -2.11 -8.48
CA GLY A 336 -26.05 -2.01 -7.09
C GLY A 336 -25.42 -0.67 -6.70
N PHE A 337 -24.68 -0.04 -7.60
CA PHE A 337 -24.07 1.28 -7.39
C PHE A 337 -24.95 2.44 -7.88
N ASN A 338 -26.18 2.16 -8.33
CA ASN A 338 -27.12 3.20 -8.71
C ASN A 338 -27.53 4.03 -7.48
N PRO A 339 -27.39 5.37 -7.50
CA PRO A 339 -27.83 6.22 -6.40
C PRO A 339 -29.30 6.04 -6.00
N ASN A 340 -30.15 5.63 -6.94
CA ASN A 340 -31.58 5.40 -6.70
C ASN A 340 -31.86 4.20 -5.79
N GLN A 341 -30.91 3.27 -5.62
CA GLN A 341 -31.01 2.16 -4.66
C GLN A 341 -30.81 2.62 -3.20
N GLY A 342 -30.34 3.86 -2.99
CA GLY A 342 -30.12 4.42 -1.64
C GLY A 342 -28.80 4.04 -0.98
N PHE A 343 -28.02 3.09 -1.53
CA PHE A 343 -26.70 2.70 -1.00
C PHE A 343 -25.60 3.73 -1.30
N PHE A 344 -25.59 4.32 -2.49
CA PHE A 344 -24.55 5.29 -2.88
C PHE A 344 -25.18 6.64 -3.21
N LYS A 345 -24.37 7.68 -3.15
CA LYS A 345 -24.71 9.00 -3.70
C LYS A 345 -23.53 9.58 -4.46
N THR A 346 -23.79 10.58 -5.27
CA THR A 346 -22.77 11.26 -6.09
C THR A 346 -22.36 12.57 -5.44
N THR A 347 -21.08 12.93 -5.58
CA THR A 347 -20.62 14.31 -5.36
C THR A 347 -21.13 15.21 -6.49
N ASN A 348 -20.92 16.52 -6.37
CA ASN A 348 -21.21 17.49 -7.44
C ASN A 348 -20.43 17.18 -8.74
N GLU A 349 -19.33 16.44 -8.63
CA GLU A 349 -18.47 16.02 -9.74
C GLU A 349 -18.85 14.63 -10.30
N GLY A 350 -19.93 14.01 -9.79
CA GLY A 350 -20.38 12.68 -10.23
C GLY A 350 -19.60 11.50 -9.63
N LEU A 351 -18.79 11.71 -8.60
CA LEU A 351 -18.06 10.64 -7.92
C LEU A 351 -18.95 9.92 -6.91
N LEU A 352 -19.03 8.59 -6.98
CA LEU A 352 -19.84 7.78 -6.07
C LEU A 352 -19.16 7.61 -4.71
N TYR A 353 -19.96 7.71 -3.64
CA TYR A 353 -19.54 7.41 -2.27
C TYR A 353 -20.70 6.82 -1.45
N PRO A 354 -20.41 6.07 -0.37
CA PRO A 354 -21.45 5.48 0.49
C PRO A 354 -22.41 6.55 1.02
N ASN A 355 -23.71 6.27 0.95
CA ASN A 355 -24.74 7.16 1.45
C ASN A 355 -24.82 7.08 2.99
N PRO A 356 -24.57 8.16 3.75
CA PRO A 356 -24.70 8.18 5.21
C PRO A 356 -26.14 7.91 5.68
N ALA A 357 -27.13 8.16 4.82
CA ALA A 357 -28.54 7.89 5.10
C ALA A 357 -28.97 6.45 4.72
N ALA A 358 -28.06 5.57 4.30
CA ALA A 358 -28.39 4.22 3.83
C ALA A 358 -29.17 3.40 4.87
N GLN A 359 -28.83 3.51 6.16
CA GLN A 359 -29.57 2.81 7.22
C GLN A 359 -31.04 3.23 7.28
N MET A 360 -31.33 4.52 7.11
CA MET A 360 -32.69 5.05 7.15
C MET A 360 -33.49 4.67 5.89
N LEU A 361 -32.83 4.60 4.74
CA LEU A 361 -33.47 4.34 3.44
C LEU A 361 -33.70 2.86 3.16
N VAL A 362 -32.74 2.01 3.54
CA VAL A 362 -32.74 0.57 3.20
C VAL A 362 -32.99 -0.33 4.42
N GLY A 363 -32.93 0.25 5.63
CA GLY A 363 -33.13 -0.48 6.88
C GLY A 363 -31.84 -1.08 7.44
N ASP A 364 -31.97 -1.89 8.50
CA ASP A 364 -30.83 -2.35 9.30
C ASP A 364 -29.91 -3.36 8.59
N SER A 365 -30.36 -3.96 7.49
CA SER A 365 -29.56 -4.88 6.67
C SER A 365 -28.58 -4.16 5.72
N TYR A 366 -28.57 -2.82 5.68
CA TYR A 366 -27.75 -2.04 4.74
C TYR A 366 -26.26 -2.43 4.73
N ALA A 367 -25.70 -2.80 5.89
CA ALA A 367 -24.30 -3.21 6.03
C ALA A 367 -24.00 -4.51 5.25
N ARG A 368 -24.96 -5.44 5.18
CA ARG A 368 -24.82 -6.68 4.40
C ARG A 368 -24.80 -6.39 2.90
N HIS A 369 -25.58 -5.42 2.44
CA HIS A 369 -25.53 -4.97 1.04
C HIS A 369 -24.19 -4.32 0.68
N TYR A 370 -23.63 -3.48 1.55
CA TYR A 370 -22.28 -2.94 1.32
C TYR A 370 -21.22 -4.04 1.26
N TYR A 371 -21.32 -5.04 2.14
CA TYR A 371 -20.41 -6.20 2.11
C TYR A 371 -20.55 -6.96 0.78
N PHE A 372 -21.78 -7.26 0.35
CA PHE A 372 -22.05 -7.92 -0.93
C PHE A 372 -21.52 -7.12 -2.13
N LEU A 373 -21.81 -5.82 -2.21
CA LEU A 373 -21.32 -4.95 -3.29
C LEU A 373 -19.80 -4.86 -3.30
N GLY A 374 -19.16 -4.84 -2.13
CA GLY A 374 -17.70 -4.92 -2.02
C GLY A 374 -17.13 -6.24 -2.55
N ARG A 375 -17.80 -7.37 -2.29
CA ARG A 375 -17.42 -8.66 -2.87
C ARG A 375 -17.55 -8.67 -4.39
N MET A 376 -18.65 -8.15 -4.93
CA MET A 376 -18.91 -8.10 -6.37
C MET A 376 -17.97 -7.15 -7.09
N LEU A 377 -17.60 -6.02 -6.50
CA LEU A 377 -16.61 -5.10 -7.07
C LEU A 377 -15.18 -5.69 -7.07
N GLY A 378 -14.87 -6.53 -6.09
CA GLY A 378 -13.58 -7.23 -6.02
C GLY A 378 -13.48 -8.45 -6.95
N LYS A 379 -14.63 -9.00 -7.35
CA LYS A 379 -14.73 -10.12 -8.30
C LYS A 379 -14.57 -9.63 -9.73
#